data_AF-A0A8T9C8I0-F1
#
_entry.id   AF-A0A8T9C8I0-F1
#
_cell.length_a   1.000
_cell.length_b   1.000
_cell.length_c   1.000
_cell.angle_alpha   90.00
_cell.angle_beta   90.00
_cell.angle_gamma   90.00
#
_symmetry.space_group_name_H-M   'P 1'
#
loop_
_entity.id
_entity.type
_entity.pdbx_description
1 polymer ?
#
loop_
_entity_poly.entity_id
_entity_poly.type
_entity_poly.pdbx_seq_one_letter_code
_entity_poly.pdbx_strand_id
1 'polypeptide(L)'
;MVLNLLLNGIFAFAFALVANAVSTKAGSTVNVDGIYYYVPATSVSSLGVSAEQLKAAASTGEDLIPLTVMTRNFSTFDVGTFESTIATFKDQDDVFSHGFLQVVYLISMTPAEIHAPLTETLYEYDNKLLMVSSAKNATSATSCTINIPNGPYFLSVYTGDIYQAYRLYSDYEGAFTEGTIDGPAGNFSALSASIPGVQSPTIGVPSRLYYTKTEAKPLAGVRLGVKDIFDVAGTRRGCGNRAYYDLYPEKNTTAPAVQRLIDAGAIIISKMKTSQFANGATATAGWVDYHSPFNARGDGYMDPSSSSSGPGAGIGAYSWLDLALGSDTGGSVRNPAQVNGAYGNRPTHGISPLSNVMP
;
A
#
# COMPACT_ATOMS: atom_id res chain seq x y z
N MET A 1 43.19 -51.06 -47.95
CA MET A 1 43.80 -49.74 -48.24
C MET A 1 42.64 -48.77 -48.43
N VAL A 2 42.25 -47.88 -47.52
CA VAL A 2 42.79 -47.38 -46.24
C VAL A 2 41.62 -47.21 -45.28
N LEU A 3 41.80 -47.72 -44.06
CA LEU A 3 41.02 -47.45 -42.86
C LEU A 3 41.38 -46.02 -42.41
N ASN A 4 40.42 -45.12 -42.22
CA ASN A 4 40.68 -43.84 -41.56
C ASN A 4 39.70 -43.61 -40.42
N LEU A 5 40.29 -43.62 -39.23
CA LEU A 5 39.72 -43.23 -37.95
C LEU A 5 39.00 -41.88 -38.06
N LEU A 6 37.77 -41.81 -37.53
CA LEU A 6 37.25 -40.57 -36.97
C LEU A 6 36.80 -40.83 -35.54
N LEU A 7 37.34 -39.99 -34.68
CA LEU A 7 37.43 -40.11 -33.23
C LEU A 7 36.07 -40.14 -32.53
N ASN A 8 36.05 -40.88 -31.44
CA ASN A 8 35.15 -40.73 -30.31
C ASN A 8 35.01 -39.25 -29.91
N GLY A 9 33.80 -38.72 -30.04
CA GLY A 9 33.41 -37.43 -29.49
C GLY A 9 31.98 -37.51 -28.97
N ILE A 10 31.80 -38.12 -27.79
CA ILE A 10 30.55 -37.98 -27.04
C ILE A 10 30.52 -36.53 -26.53
N PHE A 11 29.84 -35.65 -27.26
CA PHE A 11 29.49 -34.32 -26.75
C PHE A 11 28.41 -34.50 -25.69
N ALA A 12 28.83 -34.60 -24.43
CA ALA A 12 27.92 -34.46 -23.30
C ALA A 12 27.55 -32.97 -23.19
N PHE A 13 26.38 -32.60 -23.72
CA PHE A 13 25.76 -31.31 -23.41
C PHE A 13 25.28 -31.34 -21.95
N ALA A 14 26.12 -30.89 -21.03
CA ALA A 14 25.69 -30.57 -19.68
C ALA A 14 24.90 -29.26 -19.73
N PHE A 15 23.58 -29.33 -19.75
CA PHE A 15 22.74 -28.20 -19.38
C PHE A 15 22.94 -27.95 -17.89
N ALA A 16 23.87 -27.06 -17.55
CA ALA A 16 23.91 -26.47 -16.22
C ALA A 16 22.67 -25.57 -16.09
N LEU A 17 21.60 -26.10 -15.51
CA LEU A 17 20.57 -25.28 -14.90
C LEU A 17 21.26 -24.52 -13.76
N VAL A 18 21.70 -23.29 -14.05
CA VAL A 18 22.22 -22.40 -13.02
C VAL A 18 21.02 -21.98 -12.18
N ALA A 19 20.87 -22.59 -11.01
CA ALA A 19 19.93 -22.13 -10.01
C ALA A 19 20.39 -20.73 -9.56
N ASN A 20 19.69 -19.69 -10.03
CA ASN A 20 19.92 -18.33 -9.56
C ASN A 20 19.12 -18.13 -8.27
N ALA A 21 19.81 -17.98 -7.14
CA ALA A 21 19.18 -17.51 -5.91
C ALA A 21 19.05 -15.98 -6.00
N VAL A 22 17.81 -15.49 -6.07
CA VAL A 22 17.52 -14.05 -5.95
C VAL A 22 17.07 -13.81 -4.51
N SER A 23 17.83 -13.01 -3.76
CA SER A 23 17.41 -12.53 -2.44
C SER A 23 16.65 -11.23 -2.60
N THR A 24 15.39 -11.22 -2.20
CA THR A 24 14.59 -9.99 -2.08
C THR A 24 14.49 -9.63 -0.60
N LYS A 25 14.80 -8.38 -0.27
CA LYS A 25 14.63 -7.89 1.11
C LYS A 25 13.13 -7.84 1.37
N ALA A 26 12.62 -8.73 2.22
CA ALA A 26 11.22 -8.75 2.61
C ALA A 26 10.98 -7.68 3.69
N GLY A 27 9.81 -7.04 3.65
CA GLY A 27 9.33 -6.20 4.74
C GLY A 27 8.93 -7.04 5.96
N SER A 28 8.52 -6.37 7.03
CA SER A 28 8.06 -7.00 8.27
C SER A 28 6.59 -6.69 8.55
N THR A 29 5.94 -7.54 9.34
CA THR A 29 4.60 -7.28 9.88
C THR A 29 4.72 -6.96 11.35
N VAL A 30 4.16 -5.83 11.77
CA VAL A 30 4.20 -5.32 13.15
C VAL A 30 2.77 -5.18 13.67
N ASN A 31 2.56 -5.48 14.96
CA ASN A 31 1.30 -5.22 15.65
C ASN A 31 1.46 -4.00 16.56
N VAL A 32 0.58 -3.02 16.43
CA VAL A 32 0.50 -1.85 17.31
C VAL A 32 -0.92 -1.79 17.84
N ASP A 33 -1.09 -2.02 19.14
CA ASP A 33 -2.38 -2.02 19.85
C ASP A 33 -3.47 -2.88 19.19
N GLY A 34 -3.11 -4.06 18.71
CA GLY A 34 -4.04 -4.99 18.05
C GLY A 34 -4.28 -4.70 16.56
N ILE A 35 -3.67 -3.64 16.00
CA ILE A 35 -3.73 -3.31 14.57
C ILE A 35 -2.44 -3.78 13.90
N TYR A 36 -2.58 -4.51 12.79
CA TYR A 36 -1.42 -5.00 12.03
C TYR A 36 -1.00 -4.00 10.95
N TYR A 37 0.32 -3.85 10.81
CA TYR A 37 0.95 -2.99 9.82
C TYR A 37 2.03 -3.77 9.07
N TYR A 38 2.18 -3.48 7.78
CA TYR A 38 3.35 -3.85 7.02
C TYR A 38 4.35 -2.70 6.98
N VAL A 39 5.62 -3.05 7.19
CA VAL A 39 6.76 -2.16 7.13
C VAL A 39 7.62 -2.60 5.96
N PRO A 40 7.74 -1.78 4.89
CA PRO A 40 8.56 -2.14 3.74
C PRO A 40 10.02 -2.32 4.10
N ALA A 41 10.74 -3.08 3.27
CA ALA A 41 12.16 -3.34 3.48
C ALA A 41 13.07 -2.13 3.23
N THR A 42 12.56 -1.12 2.52
CA THR A 42 13.29 0.08 2.09
C THR A 42 12.86 1.25 2.97
N SER A 43 13.84 1.93 3.56
CA SER A 43 13.60 3.14 4.35
C SER A 43 13.30 4.33 3.45
N VAL A 44 12.46 5.24 3.95
CA VAL A 44 12.13 6.52 3.28
C VAL A 44 13.01 7.67 3.78
N SER A 45 13.60 7.53 4.97
CA SER A 45 14.58 8.45 5.51
C SER A 45 15.35 7.79 6.66
N SER A 46 16.21 8.55 7.33
CA SER A 46 16.91 8.16 8.54
C SER A 46 17.13 9.38 9.44
N LEU A 47 17.07 9.19 10.76
CA LEU A 47 17.33 10.22 11.77
C LEU A 47 18.74 10.05 12.35
N GLY A 48 19.44 11.17 12.53
CA GLY A 48 20.75 11.20 13.20
C GLY A 48 20.62 11.08 14.72
N VAL A 49 20.14 9.94 15.22
CA VAL A 49 19.95 9.66 16.64
C VAL A 49 20.79 8.44 17.02
N SER A 50 21.40 8.43 18.21
CA SER A 50 22.26 7.32 18.60
C SER A 50 21.43 6.05 18.90
N ALA A 51 22.00 4.89 18.60
CA ALA A 51 21.34 3.61 18.88
C ALA A 51 21.06 3.44 20.38
N GLU A 52 21.88 4.03 21.26
CA GLU A 52 21.66 4.01 22.72
C GLU A 52 20.40 4.77 23.11
N GLN A 53 20.17 5.95 22.53
CA GLN A 53 18.96 6.75 22.78
C GLN A 53 17.71 6.03 22.28
N LEU A 54 17.78 5.43 21.08
CA LEU A 54 16.65 4.69 20.51
C LEU A 54 16.35 3.40 21.28
N LYS A 55 17.37 2.64 21.69
CA LYS A 55 17.20 1.45 22.52
C LYS A 55 16.65 1.77 23.91
N ALA A 56 16.95 2.94 24.46
CA ALA A 56 16.35 3.39 25.72
C ALA A 56 14.86 3.72 25.59
N ALA A 57 14.43 4.11 24.39
CA ALA A 57 13.02 4.37 24.07
C ALA A 57 12.24 3.11 23.64
N ALA A 58 12.93 2.03 23.26
CA ALA A 58 12.33 0.77 22.82
C ALA A 58 11.95 -0.14 24.00
N SER A 59 10.90 -0.95 23.85
CA SER A 59 10.68 -2.08 24.74
C SER A 59 11.66 -3.22 24.42
N THR A 60 11.88 -4.11 25.39
CA THR A 60 12.81 -5.25 25.20
C THR A 60 12.33 -6.15 24.06
N GLY A 61 13.17 -6.32 23.02
CA GLY A 61 12.87 -7.16 21.86
C GLY A 61 12.20 -6.44 20.69
N GLU A 62 11.98 -5.13 20.78
CA GLU A 62 11.47 -4.33 19.66
C GLU A 62 12.61 -3.84 18.75
N ASP A 63 12.54 -4.21 17.46
CA ASP A 63 13.48 -3.73 16.44
C ASP A 63 13.00 -2.44 15.75
N LEU A 64 11.71 -2.14 15.86
CA LEU A 64 11.02 -1.01 15.26
C LEU A 64 10.10 -0.37 16.31
N ILE A 65 10.20 0.94 16.49
CA ILE A 65 9.31 1.71 17.37
C ILE A 65 8.34 2.54 16.51
N PRO A 66 7.05 2.60 16.85
CA PRO A 66 6.12 3.52 16.21
C PRO A 66 6.54 4.99 16.39
N LEU A 67 6.56 5.72 15.29
CA LEU A 67 6.99 7.11 15.18
C LEU A 67 5.88 7.96 14.55
N THR A 68 5.64 9.15 15.07
CA THR A 68 4.83 10.17 14.42
C THR A 68 5.69 11.34 13.99
N VAL A 69 5.62 11.70 12.70
CA VAL A 69 6.26 12.91 12.17
C VAL A 69 5.22 14.02 12.07
N MET A 70 5.55 15.19 12.63
CA MET A 70 4.71 16.38 12.60
C MET A 70 5.50 17.58 12.09
N THR A 71 5.18 18.03 10.89
CA THR A 71 5.74 19.22 10.25
C THR A 71 4.80 20.39 10.46
N ARG A 72 5.27 21.41 11.17
CA ARG A 72 4.48 22.62 11.42
C ARG A 72 5.41 23.79 11.71
N ASN A 73 5.07 24.97 11.20
CA ASN A 73 5.73 26.21 11.59
C ASN A 73 5.01 26.75 12.82
N PHE A 74 5.70 26.79 13.96
CA PHE A 74 5.17 27.34 15.19
C PHE A 74 6.24 28.14 15.94
N SER A 75 5.79 29.19 16.64
CA SER A 75 6.60 29.91 17.64
C SER A 75 6.70 29.12 18.95
N THR A 76 5.65 28.37 19.28
CA THR A 76 5.47 27.62 20.53
C THR A 76 4.73 26.30 20.27
N PHE A 77 5.14 25.23 20.95
CA PHE A 77 4.47 23.92 20.93
C PHE A 77 4.03 23.55 22.34
N ASP A 78 2.71 23.43 22.53
CA ASP A 78 2.05 23.17 23.80
C ASP A 78 1.03 22.02 23.67
N VAL A 79 0.39 21.69 24.80
CA VAL A 79 -0.60 20.62 24.91
C VAL A 79 -1.74 20.79 23.90
N GLY A 80 -2.32 22.00 23.81
CA GLY A 80 -3.44 22.25 22.89
C GLY A 80 -3.05 22.08 21.42
N THR A 81 -1.84 22.49 21.04
CA THR A 81 -1.32 22.28 19.68
C THR A 81 -1.09 20.79 19.39
N PHE A 82 -0.55 20.04 20.35
CA PHE A 82 -0.33 18.61 20.20
C PHE A 82 -1.65 17.83 20.05
N GLU A 83 -2.59 18.03 20.98
CA GLU A 83 -3.89 17.34 20.98
C GLU A 83 -4.72 17.68 19.74
N SER A 84 -4.76 18.95 19.33
CA SER A 84 -5.46 19.36 18.10
C SER A 84 -4.83 18.75 16.85
N THR A 85 -3.50 18.57 16.82
CA THR A 85 -2.81 17.90 15.72
C THR A 85 -3.16 16.42 15.66
N ILE A 86 -3.17 15.72 16.81
CA ILE A 86 -3.60 14.31 16.91
C ILE A 86 -5.05 14.15 16.47
N ALA A 87 -5.95 15.02 16.94
CA ALA A 87 -7.35 15.00 16.55
C ALA A 87 -7.51 15.16 15.03
N THR A 88 -6.75 16.09 14.43
CA THR A 88 -6.74 16.29 12.97
C THR A 88 -6.23 15.05 12.24
N PHE A 89 -5.15 14.42 12.72
CA PHE A 89 -4.59 13.22 12.09
C PHE A 89 -5.60 12.07 12.12
N LYS A 90 -6.31 11.87 13.24
CA LYS A 90 -7.32 10.80 13.36
C LYS A 90 -8.56 11.04 12.52
N ASP A 91 -8.95 12.30 12.32
CA ASP A 91 -10.10 12.65 11.48
C ASP A 91 -9.79 12.41 9.99
N GLN A 92 -8.54 12.64 9.58
CA GLN A 92 -8.12 12.60 8.18
C GLN A 92 -7.52 11.26 7.75
N ASP A 93 -7.17 10.38 8.69
CA ASP A 93 -6.43 9.16 8.42
C ASP A 93 -6.92 7.96 9.22
N ASP A 94 -7.05 6.83 8.53
CA ASP A 94 -7.46 5.54 9.11
C ASP A 94 -6.28 4.59 9.29
N VAL A 95 -5.04 5.06 9.10
CA VAL A 95 -3.80 4.29 9.36
C VAL A 95 -3.18 4.73 10.69
N PHE A 96 -3.20 6.02 10.99
CA PHE A 96 -2.72 6.57 12.25
C PHE A 96 -3.55 6.09 13.46
N SER A 97 -2.85 5.70 14.53
CA SER A 97 -3.43 5.37 15.84
C SER A 97 -2.60 6.00 16.95
N HIS A 98 -3.13 6.06 18.18
CA HIS A 98 -2.37 6.58 19.33
C HIS A 98 -1.09 5.79 19.59
N GLY A 99 -1.03 4.50 19.24
CA GLY A 99 0.17 3.69 19.36
C GLY A 99 1.38 4.22 18.56
N PHE A 100 1.16 5.08 17.56
CA PHE A 100 2.26 5.78 16.85
C PHE A 100 2.87 6.95 17.63
N LEU A 101 2.34 7.29 18.80
CA LEU A 101 2.83 8.39 19.62
C LEU A 101 3.97 7.98 20.57
N GLN A 102 4.45 6.73 20.53
CA GLN A 102 5.61 6.29 21.31
C GLN A 102 6.87 7.14 21.03
N VAL A 103 7.09 7.51 19.76
CA VAL A 103 8.10 8.51 19.39
C VAL A 103 7.44 9.61 18.59
N VAL A 104 7.74 10.86 18.91
CA VAL A 104 7.25 12.03 18.18
C VAL A 104 8.44 12.83 17.67
N TYR A 105 8.47 13.10 16.37
CA TYR A 105 9.45 13.95 15.73
C TYR A 105 8.78 15.20 15.15
N LEU A 106 9.12 16.36 15.72
CA LEU A 106 8.60 17.64 15.30
C LEU A 106 9.57 18.31 14.32
N ILE A 107 9.10 18.57 13.12
CA ILE A 107 9.82 19.35 12.12
C ILE A 107 9.28 20.79 12.17
N SER A 108 10.12 21.72 12.60
CA SER A 108 9.83 23.16 12.55
C SER A 108 10.87 23.89 11.71
N MET A 109 10.41 24.76 10.80
CA MET A 109 11.27 25.63 10.00
C MET A 109 11.75 26.87 10.78
N THR A 110 11.12 27.17 11.92
CA THR A 110 11.53 28.23 12.84
C THR A 110 11.80 27.66 14.23
N PRO A 111 12.89 28.06 14.93
CA PRO A 111 13.18 27.53 16.26
C PRO A 111 12.00 27.79 17.22
N ALA A 112 11.35 26.71 17.62
CA ALA A 112 10.19 26.78 18.51
C ALA A 112 10.59 26.72 19.98
N GLU A 113 9.75 27.27 20.85
CA GLU A 113 9.81 27.03 22.29
C GLU A 113 8.87 25.87 22.66
N ILE A 114 9.43 24.81 23.25
CA ILE A 114 8.67 23.68 23.78
C ILE A 114 8.28 24.03 25.22
N HIS A 115 6.98 24.07 25.51
CA HIS A 115 6.49 24.43 26.83
C HIS A 115 6.37 23.21 27.76
N ALA A 116 6.78 23.39 29.02
CA ALA A 116 6.85 22.34 30.06
C ALA A 116 5.60 21.47 30.29
N PRO A 117 4.33 21.97 30.23
CA PRO A 117 3.16 21.10 30.42
C PRO A 117 3.00 19.99 29.37
N LEU A 118 3.76 20.03 28.28
CA LEU A 118 3.73 18.99 27.24
C LEU A 118 4.22 17.62 27.75
N THR A 119 5.14 17.59 28.72
CA THR A 119 5.75 16.33 29.18
C THR A 119 4.74 15.41 29.85
N GLU A 120 3.84 15.93 30.68
CA GLU A 120 2.79 15.13 31.35
C GLU A 120 1.82 14.54 30.32
N THR A 121 1.35 15.35 29.37
CA THR A 121 0.49 14.88 28.28
C THR A 121 1.19 13.81 27.44
N LEU A 122 2.47 13.99 27.08
CA LEU A 122 3.22 12.99 26.32
C LEU A 122 3.31 11.65 27.06
N TYR A 123 3.49 11.67 28.38
CA TYR A 123 3.47 10.45 29.19
C TYR A 123 2.12 9.73 29.16
N GLU A 124 0.99 10.45 29.12
CA GLU A 124 -0.35 9.84 29.00
C GLU A 124 -0.54 9.08 27.68
N TYR A 125 0.18 9.47 26.61
CA TYR A 125 0.21 8.78 25.33
C TYR A 125 1.32 7.73 25.20
N ASP A 126 1.94 7.35 26.32
CA ASP A 126 3.09 6.43 26.37
C ASP A 126 4.28 6.88 25.50
N ASN A 127 4.44 8.18 25.28
CA ASN A 127 5.58 8.72 24.55
C ASN A 127 6.87 8.47 25.33
N LYS A 128 7.84 7.85 24.66
CA LYS A 128 9.16 7.51 25.18
C LYS A 128 10.21 8.52 24.74
N LEU A 129 9.99 9.18 23.60
CA LEU A 129 10.96 10.08 23.01
C LEU A 129 10.27 11.18 22.19
N LEU A 130 10.58 12.43 22.54
CA LEU A 130 10.27 13.61 21.74
C LEU A 130 11.56 14.12 21.10
N MET A 131 11.53 14.28 19.78
CA MET A 131 12.64 14.79 18.98
C MET A 131 12.19 16.03 18.21
N VAL A 132 13.13 16.93 17.93
CA VAL A 132 12.85 18.15 17.19
C VAL A 132 13.93 18.44 16.15
N SER A 133 13.53 19.00 15.01
CA SER A 133 14.44 19.46 13.96
C SER A 133 15.16 20.76 14.31
N SER A 134 14.47 21.64 15.04
CA SER A 134 15.01 22.86 15.61
C SER A 134 14.11 23.34 16.76
N ALA A 135 14.71 23.75 17.88
CA ALA A 135 13.99 24.39 18.98
C ALA A 135 14.95 25.30 19.77
N LYS A 136 14.44 26.41 20.30
CA LYS A 136 15.26 27.37 21.07
C LYS A 136 15.78 26.79 22.39
N ASN A 137 14.99 25.89 22.99
CA ASN A 137 15.24 25.33 24.31
C ASN A 137 15.59 23.83 24.28
N ALA A 138 15.78 23.23 23.10
CA ALA A 138 16.18 21.82 23.03
C ALA A 138 17.69 21.66 23.21
N THR A 139 18.07 20.69 24.04
CA THR A 139 19.47 20.32 24.30
C THR A 139 20.11 19.53 23.15
N SER A 140 19.32 18.95 22.26
CA SER A 140 19.79 18.26 21.05
C SER A 140 18.72 18.29 19.96
N ALA A 141 19.09 18.73 18.76
CA ALA A 141 18.26 18.67 17.56
C ALA A 141 18.74 17.54 16.65
N THR A 142 17.83 16.92 15.91
CA THR A 142 18.15 15.89 14.91
C THR A 142 17.44 16.20 13.60
N SER A 143 17.93 15.69 12.47
CA SER A 143 17.30 15.91 11.17
C SER A 143 17.16 14.61 10.40
N CYS A 144 16.15 14.58 9.54
CA CYS A 144 16.02 13.53 8.55
C CYS A 144 17.04 13.70 7.43
N THR A 145 17.56 12.61 6.89
CA THR A 145 18.37 12.62 5.66
C THR A 145 17.60 13.17 4.46
N ILE A 146 16.28 12.97 4.45
CA ILE A 146 15.31 13.45 3.45
C ILE A 146 14.06 13.89 4.21
N ASN A 147 13.54 15.08 3.94
CA ASN A 147 12.28 15.51 4.56
C ASN A 147 11.13 14.60 4.13
N ILE A 148 10.40 14.10 5.10
CA ILE A 148 9.24 13.22 4.92
C ILE A 148 7.97 13.92 5.40
N PRO A 149 6.81 13.59 4.81
CA PRO A 149 5.54 14.22 5.16
C PRO A 149 5.08 13.86 6.59
N ASN A 150 3.97 14.46 6.99
CA ASN A 150 3.31 14.12 8.25
C ASN A 150 2.83 12.67 8.24
N GLY A 151 2.76 12.06 9.42
CA GLY A 151 2.02 10.82 9.60
C GLY A 151 2.73 9.78 10.47
N PRO A 152 2.16 8.56 10.51
CA PRO A 152 2.71 7.42 11.23
C PRO A 152 3.89 6.83 10.47
N TYR A 153 4.91 6.36 11.15
CA TYR A 153 6.10 5.70 10.60
C TYR A 153 6.62 4.66 11.59
N PHE A 154 7.57 3.84 11.17
CA PHE A 154 8.37 3.01 12.07
C PHE A 154 9.83 3.45 12.04
N LEU A 155 10.44 3.51 13.21
CA LEU A 155 11.84 3.91 13.40
C LEU A 155 12.66 2.70 13.84
N SER A 156 13.74 2.38 13.11
CA SER A 156 14.66 1.32 13.52
C SER A 156 15.49 1.75 14.72
N VAL A 157 15.50 0.90 15.76
CA VAL A 157 16.25 1.17 16.99
C VAL A 157 17.76 1.02 16.84
N TYR A 158 18.21 0.41 15.74
CA TYR A 158 19.63 0.16 15.48
C TYR A 158 20.26 1.18 14.54
N THR A 159 19.51 1.59 13.51
CA THR A 159 20.06 2.42 12.43
C THR A 159 19.49 3.83 12.39
N GLY A 160 18.38 4.10 13.07
CA GLY A 160 17.65 5.36 12.93
C GLY A 160 16.86 5.46 11.62
N ASP A 161 16.81 4.40 10.81
CA ASP A 161 16.06 4.38 9.56
C ASP A 161 14.55 4.46 9.80
N ILE A 162 13.88 5.24 8.97
CA ILE A 162 12.44 5.49 9.02
C ILE A 162 11.75 4.75 7.87
N TYR A 163 10.67 4.05 8.17
CA TYR A 163 9.89 3.25 7.24
C TYR A 163 8.42 3.68 7.27
N GLN A 164 7.77 3.69 6.11
CA GLN A 164 6.33 3.94 6.02
C GLN A 164 5.53 2.82 6.69
N ALA A 165 4.39 3.20 7.27
CA ALA A 165 3.41 2.28 7.81
C ALA A 165 2.29 2.02 6.79
N TYR A 166 2.07 0.75 6.46
CA TYR A 166 0.92 0.30 5.68
C TYR A 166 -0.01 -0.45 6.60
N ARG A 167 -1.19 0.08 6.93
CA ARG A 167 -2.17 -0.67 7.73
C ARG A 167 -2.66 -1.85 6.93
N LEU A 168 -2.69 -3.02 7.55
CA LEU A 168 -3.16 -4.25 6.93
C LEU A 168 -4.64 -4.45 7.18
N TYR A 169 -5.39 -4.66 6.10
CA TYR A 169 -6.81 -5.00 6.12
C TYR A 169 -7.03 -6.38 5.49
N SER A 170 -7.93 -7.16 6.09
CA SER A 170 -8.38 -8.43 5.53
C SER A 170 -9.43 -8.21 4.43
N ASP A 171 -9.29 -8.89 3.29
CA ASP A 171 -10.30 -8.97 2.24
C ASP A 171 -11.47 -9.90 2.60
N TYR A 172 -12.31 -9.49 3.55
CA TYR A 172 -13.45 -10.31 4.00
C TYR A 172 -14.55 -10.53 2.94
N GLU A 173 -14.62 -9.70 1.89
CA GLU A 173 -15.61 -9.76 0.81
C GLU A 173 -15.07 -10.56 -0.38
N GLY A 174 -13.75 -10.83 -0.41
CA GLY A 174 -13.09 -11.50 -1.52
C GLY A 174 -13.05 -10.63 -2.78
N ALA A 175 -12.93 -9.31 -2.67
CA ALA A 175 -12.94 -8.36 -3.79
C ALA A 175 -11.60 -8.29 -4.56
N PHE A 176 -10.50 -8.68 -3.92
CA PHE A 176 -9.15 -8.46 -4.41
C PHE A 176 -8.50 -9.74 -4.95
N THR A 177 -7.62 -9.61 -5.93
CA THR A 177 -6.72 -10.70 -6.34
C THR A 177 -5.42 -10.64 -5.53
N GLU A 178 -4.90 -9.43 -5.30
CA GLU A 178 -3.69 -9.18 -4.52
C GLU A 178 -3.66 -7.72 -4.05
N GLY A 179 -3.02 -7.48 -2.89
CA GLY A 179 -2.59 -6.14 -2.49
C GLY A 179 -1.32 -5.75 -3.22
N THR A 180 -1.12 -4.45 -3.45
CA THR A 180 0.07 -3.91 -4.10
C THR A 180 0.76 -2.88 -3.21
N ILE A 181 2.08 -2.79 -3.33
CA ILE A 181 2.90 -1.73 -2.73
C ILE A 181 3.75 -1.06 -3.81
N ASP A 182 4.16 0.17 -3.54
CA ASP A 182 5.08 0.90 -4.40
C ASP A 182 6.42 0.17 -4.46
N GLY A 183 6.88 -0.08 -5.68
CA GLY A 183 8.18 -0.66 -6.00
C GLY A 183 9.15 0.38 -6.57
N PRO A 184 10.40 -0.03 -6.84
CA PRO A 184 11.40 0.85 -7.43
C PRO A 184 10.95 1.40 -8.79
N ALA A 185 11.39 2.63 -9.10
CA ALA A 185 11.18 3.28 -10.41
C ALA A 185 9.71 3.44 -10.84
N GLY A 186 8.76 3.51 -9.89
CA GLY A 186 7.33 3.67 -10.17
C GLY A 186 6.62 2.39 -10.61
N ASN A 187 7.27 1.24 -10.46
CA ASN A 187 6.62 -0.06 -10.56
C ASN A 187 5.90 -0.41 -9.26
N PHE A 188 5.15 -1.50 -9.29
CA PHE A 188 4.47 -2.07 -8.13
C PHE A 188 5.00 -3.48 -7.85
N SER A 189 4.79 -3.96 -6.64
CA SER A 189 4.97 -5.37 -6.31
C SER A 189 3.77 -5.88 -5.52
N ALA A 190 3.53 -7.18 -5.62
CA ALA A 190 2.55 -7.84 -4.78
C ALA A 190 2.96 -7.72 -3.30
N LEU A 191 2.00 -7.37 -2.45
CA LEU A 191 2.21 -7.33 -1.01
C LEU A 191 2.50 -8.75 -0.49
N SER A 192 3.64 -8.93 0.15
CA SER A 192 4.09 -10.21 0.70
C SER A 192 3.71 -10.43 2.18
N ALA A 193 2.77 -9.65 2.70
CA ALA A 193 2.34 -9.70 4.09
C ALA A 193 0.94 -10.28 4.24
N SER A 194 0.70 -10.93 5.37
CA SER A 194 -0.62 -11.44 5.76
C SER A 194 -0.89 -11.13 7.23
N ILE A 195 -2.16 -10.89 7.55
CA ILE A 195 -2.60 -10.76 8.95
C ILE A 195 -2.61 -12.18 9.57
N PRO A 196 -1.94 -12.41 10.70
CA PRO A 196 -1.98 -13.71 11.39
C PRO A 196 -3.42 -14.17 11.67
N GLY A 197 -3.73 -15.41 11.28
CA GLY A 197 -5.05 -16.02 11.50
C GLY A 197 -6.13 -15.64 10.47
N VAL A 198 -5.82 -14.79 9.49
CA VAL A 198 -6.75 -14.43 8.40
C VAL A 198 -6.50 -15.30 7.18
N GLN A 199 -7.57 -15.84 6.58
CA GLN A 199 -7.51 -16.72 5.40
C GLN A 199 -7.69 -16.00 4.06
N SER A 200 -8.11 -14.74 4.08
CA SER A 200 -8.27 -13.91 2.89
C SER A 200 -6.96 -13.23 2.51
N PRO A 201 -6.82 -12.73 1.27
CA PRO A 201 -5.80 -11.76 0.93
C PRO A 201 -5.77 -10.59 1.93
N THR A 202 -4.59 -10.00 2.09
CA THR A 202 -4.38 -8.80 2.90
C THR A 202 -4.07 -7.63 1.98
N ILE A 203 -4.66 -6.47 2.26
CA ILE A 203 -4.40 -5.22 1.54
C ILE A 203 -3.65 -4.27 2.45
N GLY A 204 -2.49 -3.81 1.99
CA GLY A 204 -1.64 -2.86 2.68
C GLY A 204 -2.01 -1.45 2.25
N VAL A 205 -2.44 -0.63 3.19
CA VAL A 205 -3.02 0.68 2.92
C VAL A 205 -2.15 1.77 3.54
N PRO A 206 -1.57 2.70 2.76
CA PRO A 206 -0.72 3.76 3.28
C PRO A 206 -1.53 4.89 3.91
N SER A 207 -0.91 5.60 4.85
CA SER A 207 -1.52 6.76 5.51
C SER A 207 -1.85 7.86 4.50
N ARG A 208 -3.02 8.49 4.64
CA ARG A 208 -3.43 9.66 3.85
C ARG A 208 -2.57 10.89 4.17
N LEU A 209 -1.99 10.95 5.36
CA LEU A 209 -1.17 12.08 5.83
C LEU A 209 0.13 12.24 5.02
N TYR A 210 0.58 11.18 4.34
CA TYR A 210 1.76 11.25 3.48
C TYR A 210 1.55 12.11 2.22
N TYR A 211 0.31 12.44 1.90
CA TYR A 211 -0.04 13.04 0.63
C TYR A 211 -0.72 14.39 0.82
N THR A 212 -0.38 15.35 -0.02
CA THR A 212 -1.02 16.67 -0.06
C THR A 212 -1.62 16.89 -1.43
N LYS A 213 -2.94 17.11 -1.48
CA LYS A 213 -3.64 17.44 -2.73
C LYS A 213 -3.16 18.79 -3.25
N THR A 214 -2.85 18.82 -4.54
CA THR A 214 -2.48 20.03 -5.28
C THR A 214 -3.25 20.07 -6.59
N GLU A 215 -3.25 21.21 -7.28
CA GLU A 215 -3.87 21.31 -8.61
C GLU A 215 -3.25 20.31 -9.60
N ALA A 216 -1.94 20.09 -9.53
CA ALA A 216 -1.22 19.12 -10.37
C ALA A 216 -1.45 17.65 -9.96
N LYS A 217 -1.77 17.40 -8.68
CA LYS A 217 -2.03 16.06 -8.12
C LYS A 217 -3.37 16.04 -7.38
N PRO A 218 -4.51 16.18 -8.09
CA PRO A 218 -5.83 16.30 -7.45
C PRO A 218 -6.28 15.01 -6.75
N LEU A 219 -5.69 13.86 -7.10
CA LEU A 219 -5.97 12.56 -6.51
C LEU A 219 -4.94 12.16 -5.44
N ALA A 220 -4.04 13.05 -5.00
CA ALA A 220 -3.08 12.73 -3.95
C ALA A 220 -3.79 12.16 -2.71
N GLY A 221 -3.34 10.98 -2.25
CA GLY A 221 -3.90 10.26 -1.11
C GLY A 221 -5.19 9.48 -1.40
N VAL A 222 -5.72 9.53 -2.63
CA VAL A 222 -6.86 8.71 -3.05
C VAL A 222 -6.38 7.30 -3.37
N ARG A 223 -6.86 6.33 -2.61
CA ARG A 223 -6.53 4.91 -2.74
C ARG A 223 -7.38 4.27 -3.83
N LEU A 224 -6.72 3.59 -4.75
CA LEU A 224 -7.30 3.06 -5.98
C LEU A 224 -7.07 1.55 -6.08
N GLY A 225 -8.15 0.80 -6.27
CA GLY A 225 -8.12 -0.59 -6.70
C GLY A 225 -8.29 -0.71 -8.22
N VAL A 226 -7.53 -1.59 -8.85
CA VAL A 226 -7.51 -1.71 -10.32
C VAL A 226 -7.98 -3.09 -10.75
N LYS A 227 -9.06 -3.18 -11.54
CA LYS A 227 -9.53 -4.46 -12.11
C LYS A 227 -8.40 -5.20 -12.83
N ASP A 228 -8.35 -6.52 -12.66
CA ASP A 228 -7.27 -7.38 -13.14
C ASP A 228 -7.25 -7.64 -14.67
N ILE A 229 -7.72 -6.67 -15.46
CA ILE A 229 -7.58 -6.65 -16.91
C ILE A 229 -6.70 -5.49 -17.42
N PHE A 230 -6.40 -4.52 -16.56
CA PHE A 230 -5.50 -3.42 -16.87
C PHE A 230 -4.07 -3.86 -16.54
N ASP A 231 -3.11 -3.57 -17.42
CA ASP A 231 -1.71 -3.75 -17.06
C ASP A 231 -1.29 -2.72 -16.00
N VAL A 232 -0.54 -3.17 -15.01
CA VAL A 232 0.10 -2.34 -13.98
C VAL A 232 1.55 -2.79 -13.91
N ALA A 233 2.50 -1.87 -14.07
CA ALA A 233 3.92 -2.24 -14.14
C ALA A 233 4.37 -2.92 -12.84
N GLY A 234 5.06 -4.06 -12.96
CA GLY A 234 5.52 -4.88 -11.85
C GLY A 234 4.47 -5.82 -11.24
N THR A 235 3.22 -5.82 -11.73
CA THR A 235 2.22 -6.84 -11.37
C THR A 235 1.95 -7.78 -12.55
N ARG A 236 1.47 -8.98 -12.26
CA ARG A 236 0.85 -9.83 -13.28
C ARG A 236 -0.54 -9.31 -13.64
N ARG A 237 -1.05 -9.77 -14.77
CA ARG A 237 -2.45 -9.56 -15.20
C ARG A 237 -3.10 -10.92 -15.40
N GLY A 238 -3.98 -11.31 -14.50
CA GLY A 238 -4.61 -12.63 -14.51
C GLY A 238 -5.88 -12.72 -15.36
N CYS A 239 -6.57 -11.59 -15.58
CA CYS A 239 -7.87 -11.56 -16.27
C CYS A 239 -8.90 -12.53 -15.66
N GLY A 240 -8.80 -12.83 -14.36
CA GLY A 240 -9.64 -13.84 -13.72
C GLY A 240 -9.42 -15.28 -14.21
N ASN A 241 -8.28 -15.60 -14.84
CA ASN A 241 -7.92 -16.93 -15.33
C ASN A 241 -6.55 -17.37 -14.75
N ARG A 242 -6.48 -18.56 -14.15
CA ARG A 242 -5.26 -19.07 -13.50
C ARG A 242 -4.16 -19.42 -14.52
N ALA A 243 -4.52 -20.12 -15.59
CA ALA A 243 -3.57 -20.49 -16.63
C ALA A 243 -2.95 -19.26 -17.32
N TYR A 244 -3.74 -18.20 -17.55
CA TYR A 244 -3.26 -16.94 -18.10
C TYR A 244 -2.34 -16.22 -17.12
N TYR A 245 -2.70 -16.19 -15.83
CA TYR A 245 -1.85 -15.62 -14.78
C TYR A 245 -0.48 -16.32 -14.70
N ASP A 246 -0.47 -17.66 -14.76
CA ASP A 246 0.76 -18.45 -14.66
C ASP A 246 1.64 -18.35 -15.91
N LEU A 247 1.00 -18.29 -17.09
CA LEU A 247 1.69 -18.25 -18.39
C LEU A 247 2.45 -16.95 -18.63
N TYR A 248 1.91 -15.81 -18.19
CA TYR A 248 2.50 -14.50 -18.48
C TYR A 248 3.25 -13.92 -17.28
N PRO A 249 4.43 -13.34 -17.50
CA PRO A 249 5.17 -12.66 -16.44
C PRO A 249 4.50 -11.34 -16.05
N GLU A 250 5.08 -10.68 -15.05
CA GLU A 250 4.75 -9.32 -14.68
C GLU A 250 4.81 -8.37 -15.89
N LYS A 251 3.94 -7.36 -15.88
CA LYS A 251 3.88 -6.35 -16.94
C LYS A 251 4.98 -5.32 -16.73
N ASN A 252 5.62 -4.91 -17.83
CA ASN A 252 6.64 -3.86 -17.78
C ASN A 252 6.08 -2.44 -17.93
N THR A 253 4.79 -2.32 -18.22
CA THR A 253 4.15 -1.03 -18.48
C THR A 253 2.79 -0.97 -17.80
N THR A 254 2.42 0.21 -17.30
CA THR A 254 1.09 0.51 -16.80
C THR A 254 0.18 0.97 -17.94
N ALA A 255 -1.07 0.50 -17.95
CA ALA A 255 -2.06 0.92 -18.94
C ALA A 255 -2.27 2.44 -18.88
N PRO A 256 -2.35 3.18 -20.00
CA PRO A 256 -2.40 4.64 -19.97
C PRO A 256 -3.58 5.22 -19.18
N ALA A 257 -4.71 4.49 -19.10
CA ALA A 257 -5.84 4.88 -18.25
C ALA A 257 -5.48 4.85 -16.74
N VAL A 258 -4.73 3.84 -16.30
CA VAL A 258 -4.24 3.73 -14.92
C VAL A 258 -3.12 4.75 -14.69
N GLN A 259 -2.20 4.91 -15.65
CA GLN A 259 -1.08 5.85 -15.53
C GLN A 259 -1.58 7.29 -15.34
N ARG A 260 -2.64 7.71 -16.04
CA ARG A 260 -3.25 9.03 -15.83
C ARG A 260 -3.75 9.26 -14.40
N LEU A 261 -4.23 8.21 -13.72
CA LEU A 261 -4.68 8.30 -12.33
C LEU A 261 -3.47 8.42 -11.39
N ILE A 262 -2.41 7.64 -11.62
CA ILE A 262 -1.13 7.74 -10.90
C ILE A 262 -0.51 9.12 -11.10
N ASP A 263 -0.51 9.63 -12.34
CA ASP A 263 0.00 10.95 -12.70
C ASP A 263 -0.83 12.07 -12.04
N ALA A 264 -2.11 11.83 -11.74
CA ALA A 264 -2.94 12.73 -10.94
C ALA A 264 -2.78 12.54 -9.42
N GLY A 265 -1.96 11.58 -8.97
CA GLY A 265 -1.61 11.34 -7.56
C GLY A 265 -2.36 10.19 -6.88
N ALA A 266 -3.17 9.41 -7.59
CA ALA A 266 -3.85 8.25 -7.01
C ALA A 266 -2.84 7.15 -6.63
N ILE A 267 -3.14 6.43 -5.55
CA ILE A 267 -2.27 5.41 -4.97
C ILE A 267 -2.84 4.04 -5.26
N ILE A 268 -2.13 3.21 -6.04
CA ILE A 268 -2.58 1.86 -6.36
C ILE A 268 -2.30 0.94 -5.16
N ILE A 269 -3.36 0.45 -4.53
CA ILE A 269 -3.23 -0.42 -3.34
C ILE A 269 -3.58 -1.88 -3.62
N SER A 270 -4.17 -2.17 -4.79
CA SER A 270 -4.57 -3.54 -5.13
C SER A 270 -4.89 -3.77 -6.60
N LYS A 271 -4.85 -5.05 -6.96
CA LYS A 271 -5.51 -5.64 -8.12
C LYS A 271 -6.85 -6.26 -7.68
N MET A 272 -7.90 -6.05 -8.46
CA MET A 272 -9.26 -6.44 -8.10
C MET A 272 -9.84 -7.49 -9.04
N LYS A 273 -10.65 -8.39 -8.49
CA LYS A 273 -11.23 -9.52 -9.22
C LYS A 273 -12.12 -9.09 -10.37
N THR A 274 -12.17 -9.96 -11.37
CA THR A 274 -13.01 -9.84 -12.57
C THR A 274 -13.60 -11.21 -12.89
N SER A 275 -14.72 -11.26 -13.61
CA SER A 275 -15.08 -12.47 -14.35
C SER A 275 -14.02 -12.77 -15.41
N GLN A 276 -13.86 -14.04 -15.75
CA GLN A 276 -12.80 -14.52 -16.64
C GLN A 276 -12.82 -13.77 -17.99
N PHE A 277 -11.70 -13.14 -18.36
CA PHE A 277 -11.55 -12.28 -19.55
C PHE A 277 -12.61 -11.19 -19.69
N ALA A 278 -13.15 -10.71 -18.56
CA ALA A 278 -14.28 -9.78 -18.52
C ALA A 278 -15.55 -10.29 -19.24
N ASN A 279 -15.62 -11.60 -19.50
CA ASN A 279 -16.73 -12.29 -20.15
C ASN A 279 -17.69 -12.83 -19.07
N GLY A 280 -19.01 -12.65 -19.27
CA GLY A 280 -20.05 -13.01 -18.31
C GLY A 280 -20.56 -11.82 -17.49
N ALA A 281 -21.89 -11.68 -17.43
CA ALA A 281 -22.60 -10.67 -16.64
C ALA A 281 -23.04 -11.18 -15.25
N THR A 282 -22.96 -12.50 -15.04
CA THR A 282 -23.34 -13.21 -13.81
C THR A 282 -22.09 -13.86 -13.25
N ALA A 283 -21.70 -13.50 -12.03
CA ALA A 283 -20.35 -13.79 -11.52
C ALA A 283 -20.07 -15.29 -11.28
N THR A 284 -21.13 -16.09 -11.08
CA THR A 284 -21.04 -17.52 -10.72
C THR A 284 -21.47 -18.47 -11.85
N ALA A 285 -21.87 -17.95 -13.02
CA ALA A 285 -22.35 -18.77 -14.12
C ALA A 285 -21.24 -19.11 -15.13
N GLY A 286 -20.91 -20.40 -15.28
CA GLY A 286 -20.17 -20.95 -16.44
C GLY A 286 -18.73 -21.39 -16.18
N TRP A 287 -17.82 -20.50 -15.77
CA TRP A 287 -16.37 -20.74 -15.85
C TRP A 287 -15.59 -20.04 -14.73
N VAL A 288 -15.56 -20.63 -13.53
CA VAL A 288 -14.97 -19.99 -12.33
C VAL A 288 -13.59 -20.58 -12.03
N ASP A 289 -12.54 -19.83 -12.37
CA ASP A 289 -11.18 -20.10 -11.90
C ASP A 289 -10.91 -19.52 -10.51
N TYR A 290 -11.48 -18.35 -10.24
CA TYR A 290 -11.44 -17.68 -8.94
C TYR A 290 -12.86 -17.41 -8.48
N HIS A 291 -13.14 -17.71 -7.22
CA HIS A 291 -14.45 -17.42 -6.62
C HIS A 291 -14.76 -15.92 -6.73
N SER A 292 -15.98 -15.63 -7.16
CA SER A 292 -16.56 -14.30 -7.14
C SER A 292 -16.45 -13.68 -5.74
N PRO A 293 -16.31 -12.35 -5.63
CA PRO A 293 -16.56 -11.66 -4.37
C PRO A 293 -17.98 -11.96 -3.87
N PHE A 294 -18.21 -11.72 -2.59
CA PHE A 294 -19.55 -11.55 -2.06
C PHE A 294 -20.11 -10.18 -2.48
N ASN A 295 -21.43 -10.06 -2.45
CA ASN A 295 -22.07 -8.76 -2.63
C ASN A 295 -22.10 -8.05 -1.28
N ALA A 296 -21.56 -6.83 -1.26
CA ALA A 296 -21.51 -5.98 -0.07
C ALA A 296 -22.90 -5.60 0.49
N ARG A 297 -23.96 -5.93 -0.26
CA ARG A 297 -25.36 -5.78 0.11
C ARG A 297 -26.08 -7.12 0.08
N GLY A 298 -27.12 -7.23 0.92
CA GLY A 298 -27.96 -8.43 0.97
C GLY A 298 -27.26 -9.62 1.61
N ASP A 299 -26.39 -9.35 2.60
CA ASP A 299 -25.74 -10.34 3.46
C ASP A 299 -25.02 -11.47 2.69
N GLY A 300 -24.41 -11.13 1.55
CA GLY A 300 -23.68 -12.07 0.70
C GLY A 300 -24.56 -13.03 -0.13
N TYR A 301 -25.89 -12.92 -0.06
CA TYR A 301 -26.82 -13.79 -0.82
C TYR A 301 -27.18 -13.24 -2.21
N MET A 302 -26.85 -11.99 -2.50
CA MET A 302 -27.09 -11.37 -3.79
C MET A 302 -25.89 -11.57 -4.73
N ASP A 303 -26.15 -11.67 -6.04
CA ASP A 303 -25.10 -11.65 -7.06
C ASP A 303 -24.40 -10.27 -7.02
N PRO A 304 -23.06 -10.18 -6.90
CA PRO A 304 -22.33 -8.91 -6.99
C PRO A 304 -22.29 -8.34 -8.41
N SER A 305 -22.89 -9.04 -9.39
CA SER A 305 -22.83 -8.78 -10.81
C SER A 305 -21.40 -8.85 -11.36
N SER A 306 -21.24 -8.64 -12.66
CA SER A 306 -19.99 -8.82 -13.38
C SER A 306 -19.97 -7.98 -14.65
N SER A 307 -18.82 -7.74 -15.28
CA SER A 307 -17.50 -8.34 -15.01
C SER A 307 -16.59 -7.59 -14.04
N SER A 308 -16.91 -6.37 -13.62
CA SER A 308 -16.12 -5.64 -12.59
C SER A 308 -16.63 -5.96 -11.18
N SER A 309 -16.75 -7.25 -10.85
CA SER A 309 -17.28 -7.73 -9.56
C SER A 309 -16.43 -7.26 -8.39
N GLY A 310 -15.10 -7.40 -8.47
CA GLY A 310 -14.16 -6.92 -7.45
C GLY A 310 -14.31 -5.42 -7.20
N PRO A 311 -14.19 -4.55 -8.22
CA PRO A 311 -14.45 -3.12 -8.09
C PRO A 311 -15.79 -2.75 -7.44
N GLY A 312 -16.89 -3.40 -7.86
CA GLY A 312 -18.22 -3.14 -7.31
C GLY A 312 -18.33 -3.52 -5.83
N ALA A 313 -17.97 -4.76 -5.49
CA ALA A 313 -18.01 -5.27 -4.13
C ALA A 313 -17.05 -4.51 -3.21
N GLY A 314 -15.84 -4.23 -3.69
CA GLY A 314 -14.83 -3.54 -2.91
C GLY A 314 -15.25 -2.12 -2.50
N ILE A 315 -15.80 -1.34 -3.43
CA ILE A 315 -16.31 0.01 -3.11
C ILE A 315 -17.53 -0.04 -2.18
N GLY A 316 -18.37 -1.08 -2.30
CA GLY A 316 -19.51 -1.27 -1.41
C GLY A 316 -19.12 -1.66 0.02
N ALA A 317 -18.00 -2.38 0.20
CA ALA A 317 -17.61 -2.96 1.48
C ALA A 317 -16.52 -2.17 2.24
N TYR A 318 -15.56 -1.57 1.54
CA TYR A 318 -14.35 -1.05 2.17
C TYR A 318 -14.30 0.48 2.20
N SER A 319 -14.51 1.07 3.38
CA SER A 319 -14.42 2.52 3.59
C SER A 319 -13.01 3.09 3.35
N TRP A 320 -11.98 2.26 3.44
CA TRP A 320 -10.59 2.66 3.18
C TRP A 320 -10.23 2.65 1.69
N LEU A 321 -11.10 2.14 0.81
CA LEU A 321 -10.94 2.15 -0.65
C LEU A 321 -11.73 3.31 -1.25
N ASP A 322 -11.04 4.33 -1.77
CA ASP A 322 -11.70 5.57 -2.21
C ASP A 322 -12.28 5.44 -3.63
N LEU A 323 -11.56 4.77 -4.54
CA LEU A 323 -11.96 4.56 -5.94
C LEU A 323 -11.57 3.17 -6.43
N ALA A 324 -12.31 2.67 -7.42
CA ALA A 324 -11.97 1.46 -8.14
C ALA A 324 -12.12 1.67 -9.66
N LEU A 325 -11.15 1.18 -10.42
CA LEU A 325 -11.18 1.21 -11.88
C LEU A 325 -11.72 -0.13 -12.42
N GLY A 326 -12.79 -0.05 -13.21
CA GLY A 326 -13.40 -1.20 -13.89
C GLY A 326 -13.45 -1.02 -15.41
N SER A 327 -14.08 -1.99 -16.10
CA SER A 327 -14.40 -1.90 -17.54
C SER A 327 -15.85 -2.24 -17.82
N ASP A 328 -16.43 -1.65 -18.85
CA ASP A 328 -17.86 -1.75 -19.17
C ASP A 328 -18.09 -1.95 -20.68
N THR A 329 -18.16 -3.23 -21.09
CA THR A 329 -18.51 -3.63 -22.47
C THR A 329 -20.03 -3.60 -22.69
N GLY A 330 -20.79 -4.19 -21.76
CA GLY A 330 -22.25 -4.36 -21.85
C GLY A 330 -23.02 -4.00 -20.58
N GLY A 331 -22.39 -3.36 -19.61
CA GLY A 331 -22.93 -3.12 -18.26
C GLY A 331 -21.93 -3.38 -17.13
N SER A 332 -20.71 -3.79 -17.46
CA SER A 332 -19.77 -4.37 -16.49
C SER A 332 -19.18 -3.41 -15.45
N VAL A 333 -19.48 -2.11 -15.49
CA VAL A 333 -19.27 -1.17 -14.36
C VAL A 333 -20.60 -0.79 -13.73
N ARG A 334 -21.60 -0.45 -14.56
CA ARG A 334 -22.91 0.03 -14.08
C ARG A 334 -23.67 -1.02 -13.28
N ASN A 335 -23.68 -2.28 -13.71
CA ASN A 335 -24.41 -3.35 -13.03
C ASN A 335 -23.75 -3.71 -11.67
N PRO A 336 -22.42 -3.97 -11.57
CA PRO A 336 -21.77 -4.15 -10.27
C PRO A 336 -21.94 -2.95 -9.33
N ALA A 337 -21.85 -1.73 -9.85
CA ALA A 337 -22.07 -0.54 -9.02
C ALA A 337 -23.51 -0.48 -8.47
N GLN A 338 -24.51 -0.71 -9.32
CA GLN A 338 -25.92 -0.71 -8.91
C GLN A 338 -26.19 -1.71 -7.79
N VAL A 339 -25.76 -2.96 -7.93
CA VAL A 339 -26.12 -4.03 -6.98
C VAL A 339 -25.32 -3.97 -5.68
N ASN A 340 -24.09 -3.45 -5.70
CA ASN A 340 -23.27 -3.26 -4.49
C ASN A 340 -23.47 -1.87 -3.83
N GLY A 341 -24.29 -0.99 -4.42
CA GLY A 341 -24.62 0.30 -3.83
C GLY A 341 -23.63 1.43 -4.08
N ALA A 342 -22.84 1.33 -5.14
CA ALA A 342 -21.87 2.33 -5.56
C ALA A 342 -22.36 3.18 -6.74
N TYR A 343 -21.71 4.31 -6.95
CA TYR A 343 -21.85 5.07 -8.20
C TYR A 343 -20.94 4.47 -9.27
N GLY A 344 -21.49 4.15 -10.44
CA GLY A 344 -20.76 3.59 -11.57
C GLY A 344 -20.90 4.44 -12.83
N ASN A 345 -19.79 4.86 -13.41
CA ASN A 345 -19.77 5.65 -14.64
C ASN A 345 -19.09 4.87 -15.78
N ARG A 346 -19.78 4.75 -16.92
CA ARG A 346 -19.19 4.35 -18.19
C ARG A 346 -19.14 5.59 -19.08
N PRO A 347 -17.95 6.17 -19.32
CA PRO A 347 -17.87 7.33 -20.18
C PRO A 347 -18.08 6.97 -21.66
N THR A 348 -18.29 7.99 -22.49
CA THR A 348 -18.40 7.85 -23.95
C THR A 348 -17.17 7.13 -24.53
N HIS A 349 -17.41 6.24 -25.49
CA HIS A 349 -16.34 5.55 -26.21
C HIS A 349 -15.31 6.52 -26.79
N GLY A 350 -14.03 6.16 -26.67
CA GLY A 350 -12.91 6.95 -27.17
C GLY A 350 -12.33 7.97 -26.19
N ILE A 351 -12.98 8.27 -25.06
CA ILE A 351 -12.43 9.24 -24.09
C ILE A 351 -11.19 8.70 -23.36
N SER A 352 -11.18 7.39 -23.08
CA SER A 352 -10.12 6.71 -22.36
C SER A 352 -9.41 5.74 -23.31
N PRO A 353 -8.07 5.77 -23.39
CA PRO A 353 -7.32 4.79 -24.16
C PRO A 353 -7.51 3.38 -23.56
N LEU A 354 -7.56 2.37 -24.45
CA LEU A 354 -7.70 0.96 -24.08
C LEU A 354 -6.40 0.16 -24.35
N SER A 355 -5.32 0.82 -24.75
CA SER A 355 -4.01 0.17 -24.88
C SER A 355 -3.59 -0.48 -23.56
N ASN A 356 -3.02 -1.68 -23.63
CA ASN A 356 -2.59 -2.47 -22.45
C ASN A 356 -3.75 -2.80 -21.48
N VAL A 357 -4.97 -2.88 -21.99
CA VAL A 357 -6.14 -3.45 -21.33
C VAL A 357 -6.54 -4.71 -22.11
N MET A 358 -6.86 -5.81 -21.41
CA MET A 358 -7.42 -6.99 -22.09
C MET A 358 -8.73 -6.58 -22.78
N PRO A 359 -8.84 -6.73 -24.12
CA PRO A 359 -9.99 -6.27 -24.89
C PRO A 359 -11.27 -7.06 -24.64
#